data_AF-A0A9P6YBG0-F1
#
_entry.id   AF-A0A9P6YBG0-F1
#
_cell.length_a   1.000
_cell.length_b   1.000
_cell.length_c   1.000
_cell.angle_alpha   90.00
_cell.angle_beta   90.00
_cell.angle_gamma   90.00
#
_symmetry.space_group_name_H-M   'P 1'
#
loop_
_entity.id
_entity.type
_entity.pdbx_description
1 polymer ?
#
loop_
_entity_poly.entity_id
_entity_poly.type
_entity_poly.pdbx_seq_one_letter_code
_entity_poly.pdbx_strand_id
1 'polypeptide(L)'
;MTLSAYLGLLSIGSTIQIRSTAENQEEEEREVQHLRRLSEAIADAEIDIVSTISTYHAPLEHKEVKENISGVILAIGSMIANYTLCFPIVAARHSLQALPVKNSFQRDTPSYGAAKLYYAYRNGGIRKLYPGFGLGLLGQAISASYESFLGQIMSAFSAFAIKINFPLYAITKITAKLLALAINAPLYPLYRNALILRVQTDSDISRIVIRNYYDFFHMYKQNLMCFRSFRTIHPAFIPSCILNILTENLLVYIYRHIFKSFTAQESSAAKKNNSTTSSKKDSTVLHTFYPEIACGVISSIITRTASYPVDTILFKLMVQDSGLLKVNTNYKGFFDCIKRTYIEEGGWKAFYPGWGIGVLEIGMGYFVLEASWLAYRGMQWCLSSAYDNDNNTRTVKKARKLRERLL
;
A
#
# COMPACT_ATOMS: atom_id res chain seq x y z
N MET A 1 -8.81 4.38 3.63
CA MET A 1 -7.43 4.46 3.14
C MET A 1 -6.58 3.26 3.52
N THR A 2 -7.04 2.40 4.43
CA THR A 2 -6.21 1.40 5.11
C THR A 2 -5.92 0.12 4.31
N LEU A 3 -6.30 0.00 3.03
CA LEU A 3 -5.95 -1.18 2.23
C LEU A 3 -5.05 -0.89 1.03
N SER A 4 -5.29 0.21 0.31
CA SER A 4 -4.52 0.50 -0.91
C SER A 4 -3.14 1.07 -0.62
N ALA A 5 -2.93 1.71 0.54
CA ALA A 5 -1.57 2.02 1.04
C ALA A 5 -0.81 0.76 1.52
N TYR A 6 -1.55 -0.26 2.00
CA TYR A 6 -0.99 -1.46 2.62
C TYR A 6 -0.59 -2.52 1.57
N LEU A 7 -1.33 -2.61 0.46
CA LEU A 7 -0.99 -3.46 -0.69
C LEU A 7 0.03 -2.83 -1.64
N GLY A 8 0.18 -1.49 -1.64
CA GLY A 8 1.26 -0.81 -2.37
C GLY A 8 2.65 -1.04 -1.77
N LEU A 9 2.73 -1.25 -0.45
CA LEU A 9 3.97 -1.55 0.27
C LEU A 9 4.49 -2.98 0.05
N LEU A 10 3.62 -3.91 -0.32
CA LEU A 10 3.99 -5.28 -0.73
C LEU A 10 4.79 -5.33 -2.04
N SER A 11 4.83 -4.23 -2.80
CA SER A 11 5.58 -4.13 -4.07
C SER A 11 6.88 -3.31 -3.97
N ILE A 12 7.20 -2.74 -2.80
CA ILE A 12 8.38 -1.88 -2.61
C ILE A 12 9.25 -2.48 -1.50
N GLY A 13 9.79 -3.67 -1.77
CA GLY A 13 10.69 -4.39 -0.86
C GLY A 13 12.12 -3.85 -0.77
N SER A 14 12.43 -2.66 -1.30
CA SER A 14 13.83 -2.26 -1.55
C SER A 14 14.41 -1.10 -0.71
N THR A 15 13.69 -0.50 0.24
CA THR A 15 14.15 0.77 0.88
C THR A 15 14.62 0.67 2.34
N ILE A 16 14.75 -0.53 2.94
CA ILE A 16 15.03 -0.67 4.38
C ILE A 16 16.54 -0.76 4.72
N GLN A 17 17.46 -0.82 3.76
CA GLN A 17 18.81 -1.36 4.01
C GLN A 17 19.96 -0.36 4.23
N ILE A 18 19.73 0.96 4.33
CA ILE A 18 20.86 1.92 4.37
C ILE A 18 20.82 2.78 5.64
N ARG A 19 21.17 2.20 6.80
CA ARG A 19 21.56 3.02 7.98
C ARG A 19 22.29 2.24 9.09
N SER A 20 23.52 1.80 8.87
CA SER A 20 24.44 1.55 10.00
C SER A 20 25.89 1.38 9.53
N THR A 21 26.71 2.41 9.69
CA THR A 21 28.15 2.28 9.98
C THR A 21 28.76 3.68 10.12
N ALA A 22 29.17 4.05 11.33
CA ALA A 22 30.03 5.21 11.61
C ALA A 22 30.60 5.08 13.04
N GLU A 23 31.59 4.21 13.22
CA GLU A 23 32.51 4.18 14.37
C GLU A 23 33.60 3.14 14.03
N ASN A 24 34.79 3.60 13.57
CA ASN A 24 36.12 2.95 13.64
C ASN A 24 37.14 3.65 12.70
N GLN A 25 37.59 4.86 13.03
CA GLN A 25 38.34 5.72 12.09
C GLN A 25 39.87 5.53 12.03
N GLU A 26 40.50 4.71 12.88
CA GLU A 26 41.97 4.49 12.82
C GLU A 26 42.38 3.08 12.34
N GLU A 27 41.48 2.10 12.38
CA GLU A 27 41.67 0.78 11.75
C GLU A 27 41.32 0.82 10.24
N GLU A 28 40.40 1.71 9.86
CA GLU A 28 39.96 1.91 8.47
C GLU A 28 41.08 2.33 7.53
N GLU A 29 42.07 3.16 7.92
CA GLU A 29 43.06 3.67 6.96
C GLU A 29 44.03 2.58 6.44
N ARG A 30 44.36 1.59 7.26
CA ARG A 30 45.23 0.46 6.85
C ARG A 30 44.45 -0.58 6.07
N GLU A 31 43.20 -0.84 6.43
CA GLU A 31 42.30 -1.67 5.62
C GLU A 31 41.98 -0.99 4.29
N VAL A 32 41.78 0.32 4.23
CA VAL A 32 41.50 1.10 3.01
C VAL A 32 42.67 1.07 2.04
N GLN A 33 43.93 1.09 2.50
CA GLN A 33 45.08 0.95 1.60
C GLN A 33 45.23 -0.47 1.04
N HIS A 34 44.95 -1.50 1.85
CA HIS A 34 44.96 -2.88 1.38
C HIS A 34 43.77 -3.16 0.43
N LEU A 35 42.59 -2.63 0.75
CA LEU A 35 41.39 -2.69 -0.08
C LEU A 35 41.57 -1.88 -1.38
N ARG A 36 42.32 -0.77 -1.38
CA ARG A 36 42.62 -0.02 -2.62
C ARG A 36 43.46 -0.84 -3.60
N ARG A 37 44.49 -1.54 -3.12
CA ARG A 37 45.31 -2.42 -3.98
C ARG A 37 44.53 -3.63 -4.51
N LEU A 38 43.68 -4.22 -3.65
CA LEU A 38 42.75 -5.25 -4.09
C LEU A 38 41.71 -4.68 -5.08
N SER A 39 41.24 -3.45 -4.88
CA SER A 39 40.28 -2.80 -5.79
C SER A 39 40.88 -2.46 -7.13
N GLU A 40 42.17 -2.08 -7.20
CA GLU A 40 42.88 -1.85 -8.46
C GLU A 40 43.06 -3.15 -9.24
N ALA A 41 43.45 -4.24 -8.56
CA ALA A 41 43.57 -5.56 -9.20
C ALA A 41 42.21 -6.13 -9.64
N ILE A 42 41.16 -5.90 -8.86
CA ILE A 42 39.79 -6.28 -9.22
C ILE A 42 39.29 -5.38 -10.37
N ALA A 43 39.59 -4.09 -10.37
CA ALA A 43 39.21 -3.17 -11.43
C ALA A 43 39.88 -3.52 -12.76
N ASP A 44 41.14 -3.93 -12.75
CA ASP A 44 41.84 -4.40 -13.96
C ASP A 44 41.25 -5.73 -14.47
N ALA A 45 40.96 -6.67 -13.57
CA ALA A 45 40.27 -7.91 -13.94
C ALA A 45 38.83 -7.66 -14.41
N GLU A 46 38.16 -6.66 -13.84
CA GLU A 46 36.82 -6.23 -14.21
C GLU A 46 36.84 -5.51 -15.56
N ILE A 47 37.85 -4.69 -15.87
CA ILE A 47 38.02 -4.07 -17.20
C ILE A 47 38.29 -5.14 -18.27
N ASP A 48 39.08 -6.16 -17.97
CA ASP A 48 39.35 -7.27 -18.88
C ASP A 48 38.08 -8.12 -19.13
N ILE A 49 37.34 -8.42 -18.06
CA ILE A 49 36.03 -9.09 -18.15
C ILE A 49 35.00 -8.21 -18.86
N VAL A 50 34.92 -6.91 -18.55
CA VAL A 50 33.99 -5.94 -19.16
C VAL A 50 34.33 -5.70 -20.62
N SER A 51 35.60 -5.72 -21.02
CA SER A 51 36.00 -5.63 -22.43
C SER A 51 35.66 -6.91 -23.22
N THR A 52 35.83 -8.06 -22.58
CA THR A 52 35.45 -9.38 -23.12
C THR A 52 33.92 -9.55 -23.16
N ILE A 53 33.20 -8.97 -22.20
CA ILE A 53 31.74 -8.94 -22.15
C ILE A 53 31.20 -7.90 -23.14
N SER A 54 31.79 -6.71 -23.27
CA SER A 54 31.38 -5.61 -24.16
C SER A 54 31.34 -6.03 -25.63
N THR A 55 32.27 -6.89 -26.06
CA THR A 55 32.24 -7.51 -27.40
C THR A 55 31.07 -8.49 -27.60
N TYR A 56 30.42 -8.97 -26.52
CA TYR A 56 29.22 -9.79 -26.49
C TYR A 56 27.92 -9.05 -26.04
N HIS A 57 28.01 -7.86 -25.41
CA HIS A 57 26.91 -7.27 -24.59
C HIS A 57 25.88 -6.39 -25.31
N ALA A 58 25.94 -6.22 -26.63
CA ALA A 58 24.93 -5.43 -27.34
C ALA A 58 23.46 -5.95 -27.28
N PRO A 59 23.12 -7.21 -26.87
CA PRO A 59 21.73 -7.66 -26.76
C PRO A 59 21.14 -7.71 -25.33
N LEU A 60 21.94 -7.56 -24.26
CA LEU A 60 21.49 -7.78 -22.87
C LEU A 60 20.87 -6.55 -22.19
N GLU A 61 21.40 -5.34 -22.39
CA GLU A 61 20.81 -4.11 -21.80
C GLU A 61 19.39 -3.84 -22.30
N HIS A 62 19.15 -4.01 -23.61
CA HIS A 62 17.79 -3.85 -24.16
C HIS A 62 16.80 -4.89 -23.64
N LYS A 63 17.28 -6.07 -23.23
CA LYS A 63 16.45 -7.10 -22.61
C LYS A 63 16.08 -6.68 -21.19
N GLU A 64 17.06 -6.25 -20.39
CA GLU A 64 16.85 -5.81 -19.02
C GLU A 64 15.94 -4.57 -18.96
N VAL A 65 16.12 -3.59 -19.85
CA VAL A 65 15.23 -2.41 -19.93
C VAL A 65 13.80 -2.81 -20.29
N LYS A 66 13.60 -3.72 -21.25
CA LYS A 66 12.26 -4.21 -21.61
C LYS A 66 11.62 -4.98 -20.46
N GLU A 67 12.37 -5.86 -19.79
CA GLU A 67 11.90 -6.62 -18.63
C GLU A 67 11.54 -5.68 -17.45
N ASN A 68 12.36 -4.65 -17.19
CA ASN A 68 12.10 -3.64 -16.16
C ASN A 68 10.85 -2.80 -16.47
N ILE A 69 10.72 -2.29 -17.71
CA ILE A 69 9.52 -1.54 -18.13
C ILE A 69 8.28 -2.43 -18.03
N SER A 70 8.37 -3.67 -18.51
CA SER A 70 7.26 -4.63 -18.46
C SER A 70 6.86 -4.97 -17.03
N GLY A 71 7.84 -5.13 -16.13
CA GLY A 71 7.61 -5.31 -14.69
C GLY A 71 6.91 -4.13 -14.04
N VAL A 72 7.33 -2.89 -14.35
CA VAL A 72 6.70 -1.66 -13.83
C VAL A 72 5.26 -1.53 -14.34
N ILE A 73 5.02 -1.75 -15.62
CA ILE A 73 3.66 -1.70 -16.21
C ILE A 73 2.76 -2.75 -15.54
N LEU A 74 3.27 -3.97 -15.36
CA LEU A 74 2.53 -5.04 -14.70
C LEU A 74 2.21 -4.71 -13.24
N ALA A 75 3.16 -4.13 -12.50
CA ALA A 75 2.96 -3.70 -11.12
C ALA A 75 1.88 -2.61 -11.01
N ILE A 76 1.96 -1.57 -11.85
CA ILE A 76 0.96 -0.49 -11.90
C ILE A 76 -0.40 -1.04 -12.33
N GLY A 77 -0.44 -1.91 -13.34
CA GLY A 77 -1.66 -2.55 -13.82
C GLY A 77 -2.33 -3.41 -12.75
N SER A 78 -1.54 -4.22 -12.03
CA SER A 78 -1.99 -5.02 -10.89
C SER A 78 -2.56 -4.15 -9.76
N MET A 79 -1.89 -3.03 -9.45
CA MET A 79 -2.36 -2.08 -8.44
C MET A 79 -3.71 -1.44 -8.83
N ILE A 80 -3.85 -1.00 -10.09
CA ILE A 80 -5.09 -0.40 -10.60
C ILE A 80 -6.21 -1.45 -10.64
N ALA A 81 -5.92 -2.67 -11.09
CA ALA A 81 -6.88 -3.77 -11.13
C ALA A 81 -7.37 -4.12 -9.72
N ASN A 82 -6.45 -4.26 -8.77
CA ASN A 82 -6.78 -4.52 -7.36
C ASN A 82 -7.68 -3.42 -6.79
N TYR A 83 -7.31 -2.15 -7.01
CA TYR A 83 -8.12 -1.02 -6.55
C TYR A 83 -9.53 -1.04 -7.17
N THR A 84 -9.61 -1.25 -8.48
CA THR A 84 -10.87 -1.22 -9.24
C THR A 84 -11.80 -2.37 -8.87
N LEU A 85 -11.27 -3.57 -8.69
CA LEU A 85 -12.07 -4.76 -8.38
C LEU A 85 -12.48 -4.82 -6.90
N CYS A 86 -11.61 -4.39 -5.98
CA CYS A 86 -11.92 -4.36 -4.56
C CYS A 86 -12.82 -3.18 -4.16
N PHE A 87 -12.87 -2.10 -4.94
CA PHE A 87 -13.59 -0.88 -4.56
C PHE A 87 -15.07 -1.09 -4.20
N PRO A 88 -15.88 -1.81 -4.99
CA PRO A 88 -17.30 -1.99 -4.67
C PRO A 88 -17.52 -2.72 -3.33
N ILE A 89 -16.66 -3.69 -3.04
CA ILE A 89 -16.66 -4.45 -1.78
C ILE A 89 -16.27 -3.54 -0.61
N VAL A 90 -15.23 -2.73 -0.80
CA VAL A 90 -14.79 -1.72 0.18
C VAL A 90 -15.89 -0.68 0.45
N ALA A 91 -16.57 -0.20 -0.58
CA ALA A 91 -17.69 0.73 -0.45
C ALA A 91 -18.86 0.10 0.32
N ALA A 92 -19.22 -1.14 -0.02
CA ALA A 92 -20.26 -1.90 0.68
C ALA A 92 -19.91 -2.12 2.16
N ARG A 93 -18.65 -2.43 2.48
CA ARG A 93 -18.16 -2.56 3.86
C ARG A 93 -18.22 -1.23 4.61
N HIS A 94 -17.69 -0.15 4.05
CA HIS A 94 -17.72 1.17 4.68
C HIS A 94 -19.16 1.62 4.98
N SER A 95 -20.11 1.30 4.10
CA SER A 95 -21.52 1.60 4.36
C SER A 95 -22.12 0.81 5.53
N LEU A 96 -21.64 -0.42 5.81
CA LEU A 96 -22.06 -1.17 7.00
C LEU A 96 -21.38 -0.65 8.27
N GLN A 97 -20.13 -0.21 8.18
CA GLN A 97 -19.41 0.32 9.35
C GLN A 97 -19.92 1.69 9.82
N ALA A 98 -20.37 2.53 8.89
CA ALA A 98 -20.84 3.87 9.21
C ALA A 98 -22.27 3.92 9.76
N LEU A 99 -23.11 2.92 9.46
CA LEU A 99 -24.52 2.91 9.85
C LEU A 99 -24.69 2.22 11.22
N PRO A 100 -25.32 2.88 12.22
CA PRO A 100 -25.60 2.28 13.52
C PRO A 100 -26.77 1.30 13.36
N VAL A 101 -26.50 0.00 13.51
CA VAL A 101 -27.50 -1.05 13.35
C VAL A 101 -27.42 -2.02 14.53
N LYS A 102 -28.54 -2.20 15.23
CA LYS A 102 -28.64 -3.15 16.35
C LYS A 102 -28.40 -4.59 15.85
N ASN A 103 -27.57 -5.33 16.59
CA ASN A 103 -27.21 -6.71 16.28
C ASN A 103 -26.67 -6.92 14.85
N SER A 104 -25.79 -6.02 14.37
CA SER A 104 -25.17 -6.12 13.02
C SER A 104 -24.56 -7.51 12.77
N PHE A 105 -23.97 -8.13 13.80
CA PHE A 105 -23.27 -9.42 13.69
C PHE A 105 -24.12 -10.55 13.09
N GLN A 106 -25.45 -10.54 13.27
CA GLN A 106 -26.32 -11.59 12.74
C GLN A 106 -26.39 -11.56 11.21
N ARG A 107 -26.11 -10.40 10.60
CA ARG A 107 -26.14 -10.19 9.15
C ARG A 107 -24.73 -10.22 8.53
N ASP A 108 -23.67 -10.29 9.33
CA ASP A 108 -22.29 -10.20 8.88
C ASP A 108 -21.78 -11.52 8.29
N THR A 109 -22.36 -11.91 7.15
CA THR A 109 -21.92 -13.05 6.33
C THR A 109 -21.38 -12.59 4.98
N PRO A 110 -20.41 -13.32 4.40
CA PRO A 110 -19.94 -13.03 3.03
C PRO A 110 -21.09 -13.09 2.01
N SER A 111 -22.04 -14.00 2.18
CA SER A 111 -23.22 -14.12 1.32
C SER A 111 -24.11 -12.89 1.38
N TYR A 112 -24.34 -12.31 2.57
CA TYR A 112 -25.06 -11.06 2.71
C TYR A 112 -24.34 -9.89 2.01
N GLY A 113 -23.01 -9.83 2.11
CA GLY A 113 -22.19 -8.87 1.37
C GLY A 113 -22.37 -8.96 -0.14
N ALA A 114 -22.28 -10.18 -0.68
CA ALA A 114 -22.49 -10.45 -2.10
C ALA A 114 -23.94 -10.10 -2.53
N ALA A 115 -24.94 -10.47 -1.73
CA ALA A 115 -26.34 -10.14 -2.00
C ALA A 115 -26.59 -8.62 -1.99
N LYS A 116 -25.98 -7.89 -1.06
CA LYS A 116 -26.06 -6.41 -1.00
C LYS A 116 -25.42 -5.78 -2.24
N LEU A 117 -24.27 -6.30 -2.69
CA LEU A 117 -23.60 -5.83 -3.89
C LEU A 117 -24.44 -6.10 -5.15
N TYR A 118 -25.00 -7.31 -5.24
CA TYR A 118 -25.89 -7.71 -6.32
C TYR A 118 -27.17 -6.88 -6.37
N TYR A 119 -27.78 -6.58 -5.22
CA TYR A 119 -28.93 -5.69 -5.11
C TYR A 119 -28.60 -4.26 -5.56
N ALA A 120 -27.44 -3.73 -5.16
CA ALA A 120 -26.98 -2.42 -5.60
C ALA A 120 -26.76 -2.35 -7.11
N TYR A 121 -26.19 -3.42 -7.70
CA TYR A 121 -26.01 -3.57 -9.14
C TYR A 121 -27.35 -3.62 -9.88
N ARG A 122 -28.31 -4.42 -9.39
CA ARG A 122 -29.62 -4.58 -10.04
C ARG A 122 -30.42 -3.28 -10.08
N ASN A 123 -30.31 -2.46 -9.02
CA ASN A 123 -31.12 -1.24 -8.87
C ASN A 123 -30.48 0.05 -9.41
N GLY A 124 -29.20 0.03 -9.78
CA GLY A 124 -28.50 1.26 -10.22
C GLY A 124 -27.35 1.03 -11.18
N GLY A 125 -27.23 -0.19 -11.71
CA GLY A 125 -26.16 -0.59 -12.62
C GLY A 125 -24.77 -0.47 -12.00
N ILE A 126 -23.77 -0.41 -12.88
CA ILE A 126 -22.35 -0.35 -12.50
C ILE A 126 -22.01 0.98 -11.81
N ARG A 127 -22.64 2.09 -12.22
CA ARG A 127 -22.33 3.43 -11.65
C ARG A 127 -22.60 3.50 -10.14
N LYS A 128 -23.62 2.81 -9.64
CA LYS A 128 -23.97 2.79 -8.22
C LYS A 128 -23.01 1.96 -7.36
N LEU A 129 -22.20 1.09 -7.97
CA LEU A 129 -21.16 0.31 -7.29
C LEU A 129 -19.88 1.11 -7.03
N TYR A 130 -19.69 2.23 -7.74
CA TYR A 130 -18.46 3.03 -7.69
C TYR A 130 -18.65 4.46 -7.12
N PRO A 131 -19.40 4.66 -6.02
CA PRO A 131 -19.58 6.00 -5.48
C PRO A 131 -18.28 6.52 -4.86
N GLY A 132 -17.78 7.65 -5.37
CA GLY A 132 -16.56 8.27 -4.83
C GLY A 132 -15.28 7.48 -5.12
N PHE A 133 -15.24 6.74 -6.23
CA PHE A 133 -14.06 6.00 -6.71
C PHE A 133 -12.84 6.92 -6.90
N GLY A 134 -13.00 7.99 -7.69
CA GLY A 134 -11.90 8.92 -7.99
C GLY A 134 -11.38 9.71 -6.78
N LEU A 135 -12.20 9.93 -5.74
CA LEU A 135 -11.80 10.70 -4.56
C LEU A 135 -10.75 9.97 -3.71
N GLY A 136 -10.77 8.63 -3.71
CA GLY A 136 -9.75 7.84 -3.02
C GLY A 136 -8.39 7.93 -3.73
N LEU A 137 -8.38 7.79 -5.05
CA LEU A 137 -7.18 7.92 -5.87
C LEU A 137 -6.60 9.34 -5.79
N LEU A 138 -7.47 10.36 -5.87
CA LEU A 138 -7.06 11.75 -5.72
C LEU A 138 -6.40 12.00 -4.36
N GLY A 139 -6.98 11.49 -3.27
CA GLY A 139 -6.39 11.61 -1.94
C GLY A 139 -5.03 10.93 -1.80
N GLN A 140 -4.84 9.77 -2.44
CA GLN A 140 -3.56 9.06 -2.46
C GLN A 140 -2.51 9.80 -3.29
N ALA A 141 -2.88 10.31 -4.46
CA ALA A 141 -1.99 11.11 -5.30
C ALA A 141 -1.51 12.34 -4.53
N ILE A 142 -2.43 13.06 -3.88
CA ILE A 142 -2.10 14.23 -3.06
C ILE A 142 -1.17 13.85 -1.89
N SER A 143 -1.44 12.75 -1.18
CA SER A 143 -0.58 12.27 -0.08
C SER A 143 0.83 11.92 -0.56
N ALA A 144 0.93 11.12 -1.62
CA ALA A 144 2.22 10.66 -2.16
C ALA A 144 3.05 11.82 -2.71
N SER A 145 2.43 12.73 -3.47
CA SER A 145 3.11 13.93 -3.96
C SER A 145 3.63 14.79 -2.82
N TYR A 146 2.86 14.93 -1.73
CA TYR A 146 3.25 15.71 -0.57
C TYR A 146 4.36 15.06 0.24
N GLU A 147 4.29 13.76 0.50
CA GLU A 147 5.33 13.00 1.21
C GLU A 147 6.65 13.04 0.45
N SER A 148 6.61 12.89 -0.89
CA SER A 148 7.81 13.01 -1.73
C SER A 148 8.40 14.42 -1.66
N PHE A 149 7.57 15.46 -1.76
CA PHE A 149 8.00 16.85 -1.68
C PHE A 149 8.61 17.18 -0.31
N LEU A 150 7.93 16.78 0.78
CA LEU A 150 8.46 16.95 2.13
C LEU A 150 9.74 16.16 2.36
N GLY A 151 9.83 14.94 1.85
CA GLY A 151 11.02 14.10 1.99
C GLY A 151 12.26 14.80 1.43
N GLN A 152 12.15 15.38 0.23
CA GLN A 152 13.25 16.11 -0.43
C GLN A 152 13.66 17.38 0.34
N ILE A 153 12.69 18.17 0.81
CA ILE A 153 12.98 19.39 1.57
C ILE A 153 13.59 19.04 2.93
N MET A 154 13.02 18.06 3.63
CA MET A 154 13.48 17.66 4.97
C MET A 154 14.83 16.95 4.93
N SER A 155 15.15 16.18 3.89
CA SER A 155 16.47 15.56 3.75
C SER A 155 17.55 16.64 3.57
N ALA A 156 17.31 17.62 2.70
CA ALA A 156 18.22 18.75 2.51
C ALA A 156 18.41 19.58 3.80
N PHE A 157 17.31 19.87 4.49
CA PHE A 157 17.35 20.65 5.73
C PHE A 157 17.98 19.89 6.91
N SER A 158 17.74 18.58 7.01
CA SER A 158 18.33 17.74 8.06
C SER A 158 19.85 17.58 7.90
N ALA A 159 20.35 17.48 6.66
CA ALA A 159 21.78 17.45 6.38
C ALA A 159 22.47 18.77 6.79
N PHE A 160 21.80 19.90 6.54
CA PHE A 160 22.28 21.21 6.99
C PHE A 160 22.24 21.35 8.52
N ALA A 161 21.17 20.90 9.17
CA ALA A 161 21.01 21.01 10.62
C ALA A 161 22.01 20.14 11.42
N ILE A 162 22.36 18.95 10.92
CA ILE A 162 23.38 18.08 11.53
C ILE A 162 24.74 18.79 11.61
N LYS A 163 25.08 19.60 10.60
CA LYS A 163 26.35 20.32 10.53
C LYS A 163 26.44 21.47 11.55
N ILE A 164 25.31 21.97 12.03
CA ILE A 164 25.26 23.12 12.94
C ILE A 164 25.19 22.66 14.39
N ASN A 165 24.14 21.91 14.79
CA ASN A 165 23.89 21.55 16.19
C ASN A 165 22.86 20.40 16.34
N PHE A 166 23.04 19.53 17.33
CA PHE A 166 22.08 18.47 17.71
C PHE A 166 20.66 18.98 18.07
N PRO A 167 20.46 20.05 18.86
CA PRO A 167 19.10 20.55 19.16
C PRO A 167 18.36 21.05 17.92
N LEU A 168 19.06 21.66 16.96
CA LEU A 168 18.45 22.06 15.68
C LEU A 168 17.99 20.83 14.90
N TYR A 169 18.79 19.77 14.86
CA TYR A 169 18.39 18.50 14.24
C TYR A 169 17.11 17.92 14.87
N ALA A 170 16.98 17.94 16.19
CA ALA A 170 15.77 17.49 16.88
C ALA A 170 14.54 18.35 16.49
N ILE A 171 14.69 19.67 16.45
CA ILE A 171 13.63 20.59 16.00
C ILE A 171 13.23 20.30 14.56
N THR A 172 14.18 20.07 13.65
CA THR A 172 13.87 19.76 12.24
C THR A 172 13.02 18.50 12.11
N LYS A 173 13.27 17.46 12.92
CA LYS A 173 12.46 16.23 12.93
C LYS A 173 11.05 16.45 13.46
N ILE A 174 10.90 17.25 14.50
CA ILE A 174 9.58 17.58 15.06
C ILE A 174 8.77 18.39 14.03
N THR A 175 9.40 19.39 13.41
CA THR A 175 8.78 20.20 12.36
C THR A 175 8.40 19.35 11.15
N ALA A 176 9.25 18.40 10.74
CA ALA A 176 8.93 17.45 9.66
C ALA A 176 7.67 16.63 9.97
N LYS A 177 7.55 16.11 11.20
CA LYS A 177 6.38 15.35 11.63
C LYS A 177 5.11 16.21 11.74
N LEU A 178 5.24 17.45 12.21
CA LEU A 178 4.12 18.40 12.26
C LEU A 178 3.64 18.78 10.86
N LEU A 179 4.57 19.00 9.93
CA LEU A 179 4.26 19.31 8.54
C LEU A 179 3.63 18.09 7.84
N ALA A 180 4.15 16.88 8.07
CA ALA A 180 3.51 15.63 7.63
C ALA A 180 2.09 15.46 8.19
N LEU A 181 1.77 16.03 9.35
CA LEU A 181 0.40 16.03 9.89
C LEU A 181 -0.50 17.08 9.21
N ALA A 182 0.07 18.19 8.72
CA ALA A 182 -0.68 19.33 8.19
C ALA A 182 -1.49 18.99 6.93
N ILE A 183 -1.01 18.08 6.08
CA ILE A 183 -1.78 17.60 4.91
C ILE A 183 -3.10 16.92 5.30
N ASN A 184 -3.20 16.35 6.50
CA ASN A 184 -4.43 15.69 6.93
C ASN A 184 -5.58 16.70 7.10
N ALA A 185 -5.30 17.99 7.29
CA ALA A 185 -6.33 19.03 7.45
C ALA A 185 -7.20 19.22 6.18
N PRO A 186 -6.66 19.45 4.97
CA PRO A 186 -7.47 19.46 3.74
C PRO A 186 -7.95 18.07 3.31
N LEU A 187 -7.21 17.03 3.66
CA LEU A 187 -7.49 15.67 3.22
C LEU A 187 -8.64 15.01 4.01
N TYR A 188 -8.83 15.38 5.28
CA TYR A 188 -9.92 14.86 6.11
C TYR A 188 -11.32 15.20 5.56
N PRO A 189 -11.66 16.46 5.21
CA PRO A 189 -12.92 16.79 4.54
C PRO A 189 -13.14 16.02 3.24
N LEU A 190 -12.08 15.77 2.47
CA LEU A 190 -12.14 14.99 1.24
C LEU A 190 -12.57 13.55 1.53
N TYR A 191 -11.95 12.91 2.53
CA TYR A 191 -12.31 11.54 2.92
C TYR A 191 -13.69 11.44 3.56
N ARG A 192 -14.08 12.43 4.36
CA ARG A 192 -15.43 12.51 4.93
C ARG A 192 -16.49 12.56 3.83
N ASN A 193 -16.33 13.44 2.85
CA ASN A 193 -17.27 13.53 1.73
C ASN A 193 -17.26 12.26 0.86
N ALA A 194 -16.09 11.64 0.65
CA ALA A 194 -15.99 10.37 -0.04
C ALA A 194 -16.71 9.23 0.71
N LEU A 195 -16.64 9.22 2.05
CA LEU A 195 -17.38 8.28 2.89
C LEU A 195 -18.89 8.51 2.78
N ILE A 196 -19.35 9.76 2.89
CA ILE A 196 -20.78 10.12 2.75
C ILE A 196 -21.32 9.65 1.39
N LEU A 197 -20.58 9.86 0.30
CA LEU A 197 -20.95 9.36 -1.03
C LEU A 197 -21.09 7.83 -1.09
N ARG A 198 -20.29 7.08 -0.33
CA ARG A 198 -20.34 5.61 -0.27
C ARG A 198 -21.45 5.07 0.61
N VAL A 199 -21.83 5.81 1.64
CA VAL A 199 -22.83 5.41 2.63
C VAL A 199 -24.24 5.81 2.21
N GLN A 200 -24.38 6.94 1.48
CA GLN A 200 -25.69 7.47 1.12
C GLN A 200 -26.49 6.46 0.29
N THR A 201 -27.64 6.09 0.82
CA THR A 201 -28.60 5.19 0.18
C THR A 201 -29.98 5.75 0.49
N ASP A 202 -30.92 5.64 -0.44
CA ASP A 202 -32.31 5.96 -0.14
C ASP A 202 -32.92 4.78 0.64
N SER A 203 -32.81 4.83 1.96
CA SER A 203 -33.24 3.75 2.86
C SER A 203 -33.90 4.32 4.12
N ASP A 204 -34.48 3.50 4.97
CA ASP A 204 -35.11 3.99 6.21
C ASP A 204 -34.12 4.61 7.20
N ILE A 205 -32.82 4.29 7.06
CA ILE A 205 -31.77 4.72 7.99
C ILE A 205 -30.99 5.92 7.44
N SER A 206 -30.77 5.97 6.13
CA SER A 206 -29.96 7.01 5.48
C SER A 206 -30.72 7.81 4.41
N ARG A 207 -30.27 9.05 4.16
CA ARG A 207 -30.79 9.95 3.13
C ARG A 207 -29.68 10.32 2.15
N ILE A 208 -30.08 10.72 0.95
CA ILE A 208 -29.15 11.27 -0.05
C ILE A 208 -28.87 12.73 0.31
N VAL A 209 -27.61 13.03 0.66
CA VAL A 209 -27.16 14.38 1.03
C VAL A 209 -26.47 15.06 -0.15
N ILE A 210 -25.62 14.35 -0.88
CA ILE A 210 -24.83 14.92 -1.97
C ILE A 210 -25.43 14.46 -3.30
N ARG A 211 -26.11 15.38 -3.99
CA ARG A 211 -26.69 15.13 -5.32
C ARG A 211 -25.79 15.68 -6.42
N ASN A 212 -25.30 16.91 -6.24
CA ASN A 212 -24.53 17.64 -7.24
C ASN A 212 -23.08 17.88 -6.79
N TYR A 213 -22.21 18.19 -7.76
CA TYR A 213 -20.83 18.60 -7.46
C TYR A 213 -20.79 19.92 -6.66
N TYR A 214 -21.76 20.82 -6.86
CA TYR A 214 -21.89 22.02 -6.04
C TYR A 214 -22.12 21.70 -4.56
N ASP A 215 -23.00 20.75 -4.25
CA ASP A 215 -23.24 20.32 -2.86
C ASP A 215 -21.97 19.72 -2.25
N PHE A 216 -21.23 18.94 -3.05
CA PHE A 216 -19.96 18.36 -2.66
C PHE A 216 -18.92 19.45 -2.31
N PHE A 217 -18.73 20.44 -3.20
CA PHE A 217 -17.78 21.54 -2.98
C PHE A 217 -18.22 22.46 -1.84
N HIS A 218 -19.51 22.70 -1.69
CA HIS A 218 -20.05 23.49 -0.59
C HIS A 218 -19.76 22.81 0.75
N MET A 219 -20.06 21.52 0.88
CA MET A 219 -19.74 20.72 2.07
C MET A 219 -18.25 20.67 2.34
N TYR A 220 -17.43 20.47 1.31
CA TYR A 220 -15.97 20.47 1.45
C TYR A 220 -15.46 21.83 1.98
N LYS A 221 -15.90 22.94 1.39
CA LYS A 221 -15.52 24.30 1.78
C LYS A 221 -15.96 24.61 3.21
N GLN A 222 -17.17 24.24 3.59
CA GLN A 222 -17.69 24.44 4.95
C GLN A 222 -16.84 23.69 5.99
N ASN A 223 -16.53 22.41 5.74
CA ASN A 223 -15.66 21.64 6.63
C ASN A 223 -14.25 22.21 6.70
N LEU A 224 -13.69 22.71 5.58
CA LEU A 224 -12.38 23.35 5.55
C LEU A 224 -12.35 24.66 6.35
N MET A 225 -13.42 25.45 6.29
CA MET A 225 -13.56 26.67 7.09
C MET A 225 -13.62 26.38 8.60
N CYS A 226 -14.23 25.25 9.00
CA CYS A 226 -14.22 24.81 10.39
C CYS A 226 -12.82 24.48 10.92
N PHE A 227 -11.89 24.05 10.06
CA PHE A 227 -10.48 23.86 10.44
C PHE A 227 -9.72 25.16 10.69
N ARG A 228 -10.18 26.29 10.11
CA ARG A 228 -9.59 27.61 10.37
C ARG A 228 -9.81 28.07 11.81
N SER A 229 -10.89 27.61 12.44
CA SER A 229 -11.18 27.88 13.85
C SER A 229 -10.85 26.63 14.66
N PHE A 230 -9.71 26.63 15.36
CA PHE A 230 -9.26 25.51 16.21
C PHE A 230 -10.32 25.01 17.21
N ARG A 231 -11.31 25.85 17.55
CA ARG A 231 -12.42 25.55 18.47
C ARG A 231 -13.53 24.68 17.85
N THR A 232 -13.59 24.56 16.52
CA THR A 232 -14.64 23.83 15.78
C THR A 232 -14.12 22.62 15.01
N ILE A 233 -12.93 22.11 15.37
CA ILE A 233 -12.38 20.90 14.75
C ILE A 233 -13.31 19.72 15.04
N HIS A 234 -13.65 18.94 14.01
CA HIS A 234 -14.52 17.79 14.11
C HIS A 234 -13.94 16.76 15.12
N PRO A 235 -14.75 16.19 16.04
CA PRO A 235 -14.25 15.28 17.08
C PRO A 235 -13.56 14.01 16.56
N ALA A 236 -13.75 13.65 15.28
CA ALA A 236 -13.08 12.52 14.65
C ALA A 236 -11.71 12.87 14.03
N PHE A 237 -11.36 14.13 13.87
CA PHE A 237 -10.09 14.52 13.22
C PHE A 237 -8.87 14.07 14.01
N ILE A 238 -8.78 14.45 15.30
CA ILE A 238 -7.64 14.11 16.15
C ILE A 238 -7.49 12.59 16.28
N PRO A 239 -8.56 11.83 16.60
CA PRO A 239 -8.48 10.37 16.63
C PRO A 239 -8.12 9.75 15.27
N SER A 240 -8.54 10.33 14.14
CA SER A 240 -8.17 9.85 12.80
C SER A 240 -6.67 10.01 12.53
N CYS A 241 -6.10 11.16 12.88
CA CYS A 241 -4.67 11.41 12.74
C CYS A 241 -3.82 10.47 13.61
N ILE A 242 -4.24 10.28 14.87
CA ILE A 242 -3.58 9.35 15.79
C ILE A 242 -3.68 7.92 15.25
N LEU A 243 -4.87 7.51 14.79
CA LEU A 243 -5.06 6.17 14.25
C LEU A 243 -4.18 5.95 13.01
N ASN A 244 -4.09 6.91 12.10
CA ASN A 244 -3.25 6.78 10.91
C ASN A 244 -1.78 6.49 11.29
N ILE A 245 -1.20 7.31 12.18
CA ILE A 245 0.17 7.13 12.68
C ILE A 245 0.33 5.80 13.42
N LEU A 246 -0.65 5.43 14.25
CA LEU A 246 -0.63 4.18 14.99
C LEU A 246 -0.65 2.96 14.06
N THR A 247 -1.53 2.96 13.06
CA THR A 247 -1.69 1.85 12.12
C THR A 247 -0.44 1.60 11.29
N GLU A 248 0.23 2.66 10.83
CA GLU A 248 1.47 2.58 10.07
C GLU A 248 2.59 1.97 10.91
N ASN A 249 2.79 2.47 12.14
CA ASN A 249 3.80 1.93 13.06
C ASN A 249 3.48 0.48 13.46
N LEU A 250 2.21 0.18 13.70
CA LEU A 250 1.74 -1.15 14.06
C LEU A 250 1.98 -2.15 12.91
N LEU A 251 1.71 -1.76 11.67
CA LEU A 251 1.99 -2.57 10.48
C LEU A 251 3.46 -2.94 10.40
N VAL A 252 4.34 -1.94 10.46
CA VAL A 252 5.79 -2.14 10.36
C VAL A 252 6.30 -3.02 11.50
N TYR A 253 5.79 -2.81 12.71
CA TYR A 253 6.13 -3.63 13.87
C TYR A 253 5.72 -5.09 13.68
N ILE A 254 4.46 -5.35 13.29
CA ILE A 254 3.94 -6.71 13.08
C ILE A 254 4.70 -7.37 11.92
N TYR A 255 4.94 -6.66 10.83
CA TYR A 255 5.71 -7.18 9.70
C TYR A 255 7.12 -7.62 10.13
N ARG A 256 7.85 -6.76 10.85
CA ARG A 256 9.20 -7.10 11.36
C ARG A 256 9.18 -8.29 12.30
N HIS A 257 8.16 -8.37 13.17
CA HIS A 257 8.02 -9.47 14.11
C HIS A 257 7.78 -10.80 13.38
N ILE A 258 6.86 -10.82 12.43
CA ILE A 258 6.56 -12.00 11.62
C ILE A 258 7.78 -12.41 10.79
N PHE A 259 8.40 -11.46 10.09
CA PHE A 259 9.56 -11.73 9.24
C PHE A 259 10.74 -12.30 10.04
N LYS A 260 11.01 -11.77 11.24
CA LYS A 260 12.04 -12.32 12.15
C LYS A 260 11.72 -13.75 12.58
N SER A 261 10.46 -14.05 12.87
CA SER A 261 10.04 -15.40 13.25
C SER A 261 10.19 -16.41 12.09
N PHE A 262 9.83 -16.02 10.86
CA PHE A 262 10.00 -16.86 9.67
C PHE A 262 11.48 -17.15 9.36
N THR A 263 12.33 -16.12 9.36
CA THR A 263 13.78 -16.26 9.11
C THR A 263 14.50 -17.05 10.20
N ALA A 264 14.08 -16.92 11.47
CA ALA A 264 14.60 -17.74 12.58
C ALA A 264 14.20 -19.23 12.43
N GLN A 265 13.02 -19.49 11.90
CA GLN A 265 12.51 -20.85 11.67
C GLN A 265 13.22 -21.54 10.50
N GLU A 266 13.49 -20.83 9.38
CA GLU A 266 14.31 -21.36 8.28
C GLU A 266 15.74 -21.67 8.70
N SER A 267 16.37 -20.78 9.48
CA SER A 267 17.73 -20.99 10.00
C SER A 267 17.81 -22.22 10.91
N SER A 268 16.74 -22.51 11.66
CA SER A 268 16.65 -23.69 12.53
C SER A 268 16.35 -24.97 11.75
N ALA A 269 15.57 -24.90 10.67
CA ALA A 269 15.27 -26.02 9.79
C ALA A 269 16.49 -26.42 8.92
N ALA A 270 17.24 -25.43 8.40
CA ALA A 270 18.47 -25.67 7.64
C ALA A 270 19.54 -26.40 8.46
N LYS A 271 19.63 -26.10 9.77
CA LYS A 271 20.57 -26.77 10.68
C LYS A 271 20.22 -28.26 10.94
N LYS A 272 18.97 -28.66 10.70
CA LYS A 272 18.49 -30.05 10.88
C LYS A 272 18.66 -30.92 9.63
N ASN A 273 18.79 -30.31 8.44
CA ASN A 273 18.84 -31.00 7.15
C ASN A 273 20.27 -31.25 6.60
N ASN A 274 21.33 -30.89 7.33
CA ASN A 274 22.72 -31.02 6.87
C ASN A 274 23.30 -32.46 6.95
N SER A 275 22.48 -33.51 7.10
CA SER A 275 22.98 -34.89 7.20
C SER A 275 22.77 -35.76 5.96
N THR A 276 22.32 -35.24 4.80
CA THR A 276 22.35 -36.02 3.54
C THR A 276 22.48 -35.13 2.30
N THR A 277 23.69 -35.15 1.73
CA THR A 277 24.06 -35.03 0.30
C THR A 277 23.33 -34.04 -0.61
N SER A 278 24.03 -32.94 -0.92
CA SER A 278 24.26 -32.38 -2.26
C SER A 278 23.21 -32.64 -3.35
N SER A 279 22.31 -31.68 -3.53
CA SER A 279 21.79 -31.29 -4.84
C SER A 279 21.39 -29.82 -4.77
N LYS A 280 22.22 -28.91 -5.30
CA LYS A 280 21.84 -27.52 -5.57
C LYS A 280 20.69 -27.54 -6.57
N LYS A 281 19.46 -27.47 -6.08
CA LYS A 281 18.26 -27.29 -6.89
C LYS A 281 18.09 -25.79 -7.06
N ASP A 282 18.08 -25.34 -8.32
CA ASP A 282 17.97 -23.93 -8.70
C ASP A 282 16.95 -23.21 -7.81
N SER A 283 17.43 -22.31 -6.96
CA SER A 283 16.61 -21.46 -6.12
C SER A 283 15.85 -20.50 -7.04
N THR A 284 14.72 -20.98 -7.51
CA THR A 284 13.81 -20.23 -8.37
C THR A 284 13.36 -19.03 -7.56
N VAL A 285 13.52 -17.83 -8.11
CA VAL A 285 13.10 -16.53 -7.57
C VAL A 285 11.76 -16.61 -6.83
N LEU A 286 10.83 -17.45 -7.32
CA LEU A 286 9.55 -17.78 -6.69
C LEU A 286 9.61 -18.17 -5.20
N HIS A 287 10.60 -18.95 -4.75
CA HIS A 287 10.70 -19.42 -3.35
C HIS A 287 11.20 -18.33 -2.38
N THR A 288 11.90 -17.31 -2.88
CA THR A 288 12.36 -16.17 -2.08
C THR A 288 11.25 -15.11 -1.91
N PHE A 289 10.41 -14.91 -2.94
CA PHE A 289 9.36 -13.88 -2.92
C PHE A 289 8.06 -14.33 -2.22
N TYR A 290 7.75 -15.63 -2.22
CA TYR A 290 6.56 -16.17 -1.56
C TYR A 290 6.49 -15.88 -0.04
N PRO A 291 7.57 -16.05 0.76
CA PRO A 291 7.53 -15.75 2.19
C PRO A 291 7.33 -14.25 2.47
N GLU A 292 7.91 -13.35 1.68
CA GLU A 292 7.72 -11.90 1.84
C GLU A 292 6.26 -11.49 1.60
N ILE A 293 5.66 -12.03 0.52
CA ILE A 293 4.25 -11.78 0.20
C ILE A 293 3.35 -12.33 1.30
N ALA A 294 3.60 -13.57 1.77
CA ALA A 294 2.83 -14.17 2.85
C ALA A 294 2.94 -13.36 4.16
N CYS A 295 4.15 -12.93 4.54
CA CYS A 295 4.38 -12.09 5.70
C CYS A 295 3.62 -10.75 5.60
N GLY A 296 3.62 -10.12 4.42
CA GLY A 296 2.89 -8.87 4.19
C GLY A 296 1.37 -9.03 4.23
N VAL A 297 0.83 -10.15 3.71
CA VAL A 297 -0.62 -10.44 3.79
C VAL A 297 -1.03 -10.69 5.25
N ILE A 298 -0.29 -11.51 5.99
CA ILE A 298 -0.59 -11.83 7.39
C ILE A 298 -0.48 -10.58 8.26
N SER A 299 0.58 -9.77 8.10
CA SER A 299 0.74 -8.54 8.87
C SER A 299 -0.40 -7.54 8.60
N SER A 300 -0.86 -7.45 7.35
CA SER A 300 -1.97 -6.60 6.95
C SER A 300 -3.29 -7.05 7.60
N ILE A 301 -3.57 -8.35 7.63
CA ILE A 301 -4.78 -8.91 8.26
C ILE A 301 -4.79 -8.63 9.77
N ILE A 302 -3.66 -8.85 10.46
CA ILE A 302 -3.57 -8.61 11.91
C ILE A 302 -3.72 -7.11 12.22
N THR A 303 -3.00 -6.25 11.50
CA THR A 303 -3.08 -4.78 11.69
C THR A 303 -4.50 -4.28 11.47
N ARG A 304 -5.16 -4.77 10.42
CA ARG A 304 -6.55 -4.43 10.10
C ARG A 304 -7.51 -4.90 11.19
N THR A 305 -7.33 -6.11 11.70
CA THR A 305 -8.15 -6.64 12.80
C THR A 305 -8.02 -5.76 14.04
N ALA A 306 -6.79 -5.36 14.39
CA ALA A 306 -6.52 -4.51 15.55
C ALA A 306 -7.10 -3.08 15.40
N SER A 307 -7.09 -2.53 14.18
CA SER A 307 -7.52 -1.15 13.92
C SER A 307 -9.01 -1.01 13.57
N TYR A 308 -9.68 -2.11 13.22
CA TYR A 308 -11.10 -2.16 12.86
C TYR A 308 -12.08 -1.51 13.87
N PRO A 309 -11.97 -1.73 15.20
CA PRO A 309 -12.90 -1.12 16.14
C PRO A 309 -12.79 0.40 16.16
N VAL A 310 -11.56 0.94 16.01
CA VAL A 310 -11.34 2.39 15.98
C VAL A 310 -11.88 2.97 14.68
N ASP A 311 -11.62 2.31 13.53
CA ASP A 311 -12.16 2.71 12.23
C ASP A 311 -13.70 2.81 12.24
N THR A 312 -14.37 1.84 12.84
CA THR A 312 -15.84 1.81 12.93
C THR A 312 -16.38 3.03 13.69
N ILE A 313 -15.75 3.39 14.81
CA ILE A 313 -16.14 4.56 15.59
C ILE A 313 -15.85 5.87 14.84
N LEU A 314 -14.71 5.94 14.14
CA LEU A 314 -14.38 7.09 13.30
C LEU A 314 -15.42 7.30 12.20
N PHE A 315 -15.85 6.24 11.51
CA PHE A 315 -16.86 6.36 10.45
C PHE A 315 -18.21 6.84 10.96
N LYS A 316 -18.65 6.36 12.12
CA LYS A 316 -19.89 6.83 12.75
C LYS A 316 -19.80 8.31 13.11
N LEU A 317 -18.69 8.73 13.71
CA LEU A 317 -18.45 10.15 14.04
C LEU A 317 -18.35 11.02 12.78
N MET A 318 -17.72 10.54 11.70
CA MET A 318 -17.62 11.30 10.45
C MET A 318 -19.00 11.53 9.81
N VAL A 319 -19.92 10.59 9.96
CA VAL A 319 -21.24 10.62 9.30
C VAL A 319 -22.31 11.31 10.16
N GLN A 320 -22.20 11.34 11.49
CA GLN A 320 -23.23 11.91 12.38
C GLN A 320 -23.65 13.36 12.00
N ASP A 321 -22.67 14.22 11.68
CA ASP A 321 -22.88 15.66 11.44
C ASP A 321 -23.17 15.98 9.97
N SER A 322 -23.41 14.97 9.14
CA SER A 322 -23.62 15.13 7.71
C SER A 322 -25.09 15.29 7.30
N GLY A 323 -26.03 15.06 8.23
CA GLY A 323 -27.46 15.00 7.91
C GLY A 323 -27.87 13.75 7.13
N LEU A 324 -26.95 12.79 6.94
CA LEU A 324 -27.20 11.53 6.26
C LEU A 324 -28.10 10.60 7.06
N LEU A 325 -27.93 10.54 8.38
CA LEU A 325 -28.71 9.65 9.25
C LEU A 325 -30.10 10.24 9.50
N LYS A 326 -31.16 9.44 9.32
CA LYS A 326 -32.54 9.85 9.67
C LYS A 326 -32.74 9.95 11.18
N VAL A 327 -31.96 9.18 11.95
CA VAL A 327 -31.96 9.17 13.42
C VAL A 327 -30.81 10.05 13.91
N ASN A 328 -31.10 10.93 14.87
CA ASN A 328 -30.12 11.89 15.37
C ASN A 328 -29.13 11.20 16.33
N THR A 329 -28.03 10.65 15.79
CA THR A 329 -26.94 10.06 16.59
C THR A 329 -25.95 11.14 17.03
N ASN A 330 -26.37 12.04 17.92
CA ASN A 330 -25.51 13.12 18.39
C ASN A 330 -24.53 12.59 19.45
N TYR A 331 -23.32 12.16 19.03
CA TYR A 331 -22.25 11.73 19.92
C TYR A 331 -21.45 12.94 20.40
N LYS A 332 -21.26 13.06 21.72
CA LYS A 332 -20.51 14.20 22.32
C LYS A 332 -19.00 14.12 22.08
N GLY A 333 -18.50 12.97 21.65
CA GLY A 333 -17.07 12.74 21.38
C GLY A 333 -16.76 11.27 21.12
N PHE A 334 -15.46 10.97 21.01
CA PHE A 334 -14.97 9.63 20.66
C PHE A 334 -15.34 8.56 21.69
N PHE A 335 -15.10 8.81 22.98
CA PHE A 335 -15.43 7.86 24.05
C PHE A 335 -16.94 7.69 24.28
N ASP A 336 -17.73 8.74 24.05
CA ASP A 336 -19.20 8.65 24.11
C ASP A 336 -19.74 7.74 23.00
N CYS A 337 -19.18 7.85 21.79
CA CYS A 337 -19.52 6.95 20.67
C CYS A 337 -19.16 5.49 20.96
N ILE A 338 -18.00 5.22 21.58
CA ILE A 338 -17.62 3.87 22.02
C ILE A 338 -18.64 3.31 23.01
N LYS A 339 -18.97 4.08 24.06
CA LYS A 339 -19.88 3.66 25.12
C LYS A 339 -21.28 3.35 24.57
N ARG A 340 -21.82 4.23 23.73
CA ARG A 340 -23.13 4.01 23.10
C ARG A 340 -23.13 2.83 22.14
N THR A 341 -22.10 2.69 21.31
CA THR A 341 -21.98 1.53 20.40
C THR A 341 -21.97 0.22 21.20
N TYR A 342 -21.27 0.17 22.32
CA TYR A 342 -21.25 -1.02 23.19
C TYR A 342 -22.62 -1.33 23.79
N ILE A 343 -23.33 -0.32 24.32
CA ILE A 343 -24.60 -0.51 25.05
C ILE A 343 -25.79 -0.72 24.10
N GLU A 344 -25.88 0.06 23.02
CA GLU A 344 -27.06 0.17 22.18
C GLU A 344 -27.06 -0.84 21.00
N GLU A 345 -25.87 -1.19 20.47
CA GLU A 345 -25.77 -1.97 19.23
C GLU A 345 -25.42 -3.46 19.42
N GLY A 346 -24.99 -3.88 20.61
CA GLY A 346 -24.77 -5.29 20.94
C GLY A 346 -23.35 -5.66 21.39
N GLY A 347 -22.68 -4.80 22.15
CA GLY A 347 -21.42 -5.10 22.83
C GLY A 347 -20.20 -5.14 21.89
N TRP A 348 -19.22 -5.99 22.21
CA TRP A 348 -17.95 -6.09 21.47
C TRP A 348 -18.11 -6.45 19.99
N LYS A 349 -19.17 -7.18 19.62
CA LYS A 349 -19.44 -7.56 18.22
C LYS A 349 -19.90 -6.37 17.38
N ALA A 350 -20.46 -5.33 17.99
CA ALA A 350 -20.90 -4.12 17.28
C ALA A 350 -19.75 -3.26 16.73
N PHE A 351 -18.50 -3.55 17.13
CA PHE A 351 -17.31 -2.88 16.60
C PHE A 351 -16.76 -3.53 15.34
N TYR A 352 -17.24 -4.73 14.97
CA TYR A 352 -16.81 -5.45 13.76
C TYR A 352 -17.90 -5.60 12.66
N PRO A 353 -18.74 -4.58 12.40
CA PRO A 353 -19.76 -4.67 11.37
C PRO A 353 -19.13 -4.78 9.99
N GLY A 354 -19.61 -5.66 9.13
CA GLY A 354 -19.09 -5.86 7.78
C GLY A 354 -17.79 -6.66 7.69
N TRP A 355 -17.35 -7.33 8.76
CA TRP A 355 -16.17 -8.22 8.71
C TRP A 355 -16.34 -9.33 7.67
N GLY A 356 -17.56 -9.87 7.51
CA GLY A 356 -17.88 -10.85 6.47
C GLY A 356 -17.68 -10.32 5.04
N ILE A 357 -17.90 -9.03 4.80
CA ILE A 357 -17.56 -8.37 3.52
C ILE A 357 -16.04 -8.20 3.39
N GLY A 358 -15.34 -7.96 4.49
CA GLY A 358 -13.88 -7.95 4.53
C GLY A 358 -13.25 -9.26 4.06
N VAL A 359 -13.89 -10.41 4.31
CA VAL A 359 -13.43 -11.71 3.78
C VAL A 359 -13.52 -11.76 2.26
N LEU A 360 -14.60 -11.23 1.66
CA LEU A 360 -14.71 -11.11 0.21
C LEU A 360 -13.63 -10.20 -0.37
N GLU A 361 -13.26 -9.14 0.35
CA GLU A 361 -12.18 -8.22 -0.04
C GLU A 361 -10.83 -8.94 -0.11
N ILE A 362 -10.52 -9.78 0.89
CA ILE A 362 -9.32 -10.63 0.91
C ILE A 362 -9.37 -11.63 -0.25
N GLY A 363 -10.53 -12.27 -0.48
CA GLY A 363 -10.72 -13.21 -1.59
C GLY A 363 -10.51 -12.56 -2.96
N MET A 364 -11.02 -11.34 -3.17
CA MET A 364 -10.76 -10.59 -4.41
C MET A 364 -9.30 -10.18 -4.55
N GLY A 365 -8.65 -9.78 -3.46
CA GLY A 365 -7.21 -9.47 -3.47
C GLY A 365 -6.38 -10.68 -3.89
N TYR A 366 -6.70 -11.87 -3.37
CA TYR A 366 -6.07 -13.13 -3.79
C TYR A 366 -6.31 -13.44 -5.27
N PHE A 367 -7.56 -13.27 -5.74
CA PHE A 367 -7.89 -13.45 -7.16
C PHE A 367 -7.07 -12.54 -8.08
N VAL A 368 -6.88 -11.27 -7.68
CA VAL A 368 -6.05 -10.34 -8.45
C VAL A 368 -4.58 -10.75 -8.42
N LEU A 369 -4.09 -11.26 -7.29
CA LEU A 369 -2.71 -11.75 -7.20
C LEU A 369 -2.46 -12.95 -8.13
N GLU A 370 -3.38 -13.92 -8.17
CA GLU A 370 -3.34 -15.04 -9.11
C GLU A 370 -3.44 -14.57 -10.57
N ALA A 371 -4.34 -13.63 -10.87
CA ALA A 371 -4.47 -13.06 -12.21
C ALA A 371 -3.21 -12.31 -12.64
N SER A 372 -2.59 -11.55 -11.74
CA SER A 372 -1.33 -10.84 -12.00
C SER A 372 -0.16 -11.80 -12.19
N TRP A 373 -0.14 -12.92 -11.48
CA TRP A 373 0.85 -13.97 -11.69
C TRP A 373 0.66 -14.69 -13.02
N LEU A 374 -0.59 -14.95 -13.42
CA LEU A 374 -0.91 -15.48 -14.75
C LEU A 374 -0.50 -14.50 -15.85
N ALA A 375 -0.77 -13.20 -15.65
CA ALA A 375 -0.33 -12.14 -16.55
C ALA A 375 1.20 -12.05 -16.64
N TYR A 376 1.91 -12.18 -15.50
CA TYR A 376 3.38 -12.25 -15.47
C TYR A 376 3.91 -13.43 -16.30
N ARG A 377 3.33 -14.62 -16.14
CA ARG A 377 3.71 -15.80 -16.91
C ARG A 377 3.44 -15.63 -18.40
N GLY A 378 2.27 -15.08 -18.77
CA GLY A 378 1.95 -14.78 -20.16
C GLY A 378 2.91 -13.77 -20.77
N MET A 379 3.27 -12.74 -20.00
CA MET A 379 4.24 -11.72 -20.39
C MET A 379 5.64 -12.29 -20.59
N GLN A 380 6.13 -13.14 -19.67
CA GLN A 380 7.39 -13.85 -19.84
C GLN A 380 7.38 -14.76 -21.07
N TRP A 381 6.27 -15.45 -21.33
CA TRP A 381 6.14 -16.29 -22.53
C TRP A 381 6.22 -15.47 -23.82
N CYS A 382 5.52 -14.33 -23.88
CA CYS A 382 5.60 -13.41 -25.02
C CYS A 382 6.99 -12.81 -25.20
N LEU A 383 7.65 -12.40 -24.11
CA LEU A 383 9.01 -11.86 -24.15
C LEU A 383 10.03 -12.90 -24.62
N SER A 384 9.92 -14.14 -24.12
CA SER A 384 10.77 -15.26 -24.56
C SER A 384 10.55 -15.57 -26.05
N SER A 385 9.29 -15.63 -26.49
CA SER A 385 8.95 -15.89 -27.89
C SER A 385 9.44 -14.78 -28.83
N ALA A 386 9.32 -13.51 -28.41
CA ALA A 386 9.83 -12.37 -29.17
C ALA A 386 11.37 -12.36 -29.26
N TYR A 387 12.05 -12.79 -28.19
CA TYR A 387 13.51 -12.90 -28.13
C TYR A 387 14.03 -13.98 -29.08
N ASP A 388 13.45 -15.18 -29.05
CA ASP A 388 13.84 -16.27 -29.96
C ASP A 388 13.72 -15.84 -31.42
N ASN A 389 12.67 -15.09 -31.76
CA ASN A 389 12.44 -14.62 -33.12
C ASN A 389 13.48 -13.57 -33.59
N ASP A 390 13.86 -12.60 -32.75
CA ASP A 390 14.90 -11.60 -33.11
C ASP A 390 16.29 -12.25 -33.23
N ASN A 391 16.64 -13.18 -32.35
CA ASN A 391 17.88 -13.94 -32.44
C ASN A 391 17.96 -14.77 -33.72
N ASN A 392 16.88 -15.46 -34.09
CA ASN A 392 16.82 -16.24 -35.33
C ASN A 392 16.96 -15.32 -36.56
N THR A 393 16.33 -14.15 -36.53
CA THR A 393 16.41 -13.17 -37.62
C THR A 393 17.84 -12.58 -37.76
N ARG A 394 18.52 -12.31 -36.65
CA ARG A 394 19.90 -11.79 -36.64
C ARG A 394 20.92 -12.83 -37.09
N THR A 395 20.79 -14.08 -36.66
CA THR A 395 21.66 -15.18 -37.08
C THR A 395 21.52 -15.46 -38.58
N VAL A 396 20.29 -15.49 -39.11
CA VAL A 396 20.02 -15.62 -40.55
C VAL A 396 20.64 -14.46 -41.34
N LYS A 397 20.51 -13.21 -40.87
CA LYS A 397 21.15 -12.04 -41.51
C LYS A 397 22.68 -12.10 -41.49
N LYS A 398 23.29 -12.55 -40.39
CA LYS A 398 24.75 -12.75 -40.29
C LYS A 398 25.23 -13.86 -41.24
N ALA A 399 24.52 -15.00 -41.29
CA ALA A 399 24.84 -16.10 -42.20
C ALA A 399 24.77 -15.69 -43.67
N ARG A 400 23.76 -14.88 -44.05
CA ARG A 400 23.62 -14.34 -45.41
C ARG A 400 24.79 -13.43 -45.80
N LYS A 401 25.19 -12.51 -44.92
CA LYS A 401 26.37 -11.64 -45.14
C LYS A 401 27.69 -12.40 -45.24
N LEU A 402 27.86 -13.49 -44.49
CA LEU A 402 29.05 -14.34 -44.60
C LEU A 402 29.10 -15.07 -45.94
N ARG A 403 27.96 -15.57 -46.41
CA ARG A 403 27.85 -16.22 -47.73
C ARG A 403 28.16 -15.26 -48.88
N GLU A 404 27.71 -14.01 -48.79
CA GLU A 404 28.00 -12.95 -49.78
C GLU A 404 29.47 -12.48 -49.78
N ARG A 405 30.25 -12.79 -48.73
CA ARG A 405 31.69 -12.47 -48.67
C ARG A 405 32.59 -13.63 -49.14
N LEU A 406 32.04 -14.84 -49.23
CA LEU A 406 32.76 -16.05 -49.63
C LEU A 406 32.56 -16.41 -51.11
N LEU A 407 31.58 -15.79 -51.76
CA LEU A 407 31.37 -15.76 -53.21
C LEU A 407 31.96 -14.46 -53.76
#